data_AF-A0A7S2TI16-F1
#
_entry.id   AF-A0A7S2TI16-F1
#
_cell.length_a   1.000
_cell.length_b   1.000
_cell.length_c   1.000
_cell.angle_alpha   90.00
_cell.angle_beta   90.00
_cell.angle_gamma   90.00
#
_symmetry.space_group_name_H-M   'P 1'
#
loop_
_entity.id
_entity.type
_entity.pdbx_description
1 polymer ?
#
loop_
_entity_poly.entity_id
_entity_poly.type
_entity_poly.pdbx_seq_one_letter_code
_entity_poly.pdbx_strand_id
1 'polypeptide(L)'
;VVPRWLHFVWPTVKVGHTVRPTNVNSAEEANPIELTTLSLRPRVFNIKNFMSLEETKALIEQNRPRMKRSTVGATATFDRTRTSSNTWDIHSTLARRFKKRAFELLGMDHHA
;
A
#
# COMPACT_ATOMS: atom_id res chain seq x y z
N VAL A 1 4.16 -12.32 -19.11
CA VAL A 1 2.71 -12.56 -18.92
C VAL A 1 2.56 -13.66 -17.89
N VAL A 2 1.83 -13.41 -16.80
CA VAL A 2 1.58 -14.41 -15.75
C VAL A 2 0.31 -15.20 -16.09
N PRO A 3 0.27 -16.54 -15.96
CA PRO A 3 -0.93 -17.32 -16.23
C PRO A 3 -2.12 -16.88 -15.35
N ARG A 4 -3.35 -17.01 -15.85
CA ARG A 4 -4.60 -16.58 -15.15
C ARG A 4 -4.75 -17.14 -13.72
N TRP A 5 -4.15 -18.29 -13.44
CA TRP A 5 -4.24 -19.01 -12.16
C TRP A 5 -3.05 -18.76 -11.23
N LEU A 6 -2.10 -17.91 -11.62
CA LEU A 6 -0.90 -17.62 -10.86
C LEU A 6 -0.91 -16.15 -10.47
N HIS A 7 -0.68 -15.85 -9.19
CA HIS A 7 -0.48 -14.47 -8.76
C HIS A 7 0.92 -14.01 -9.14
N PHE A 8 1.02 -12.81 -9.71
CA PHE A 8 2.29 -12.16 -9.89
C PHE A 8 2.96 -11.93 -8.53
N VAL A 9 4.27 -12.16 -8.48
CA VAL A 9 5.08 -11.81 -7.31
C VAL A 9 6.38 -11.19 -7.80
N TRP A 10 6.73 -10.05 -7.22
CA TRP A 10 8.01 -9.41 -7.52
C TRP A 10 9.18 -10.34 -7.21
N PRO A 11 10.11 -10.55 -8.17
CA PRO A 11 11.29 -11.36 -7.93
C PRO A 11 12.25 -10.61 -6.99
N THR A 12 12.73 -11.31 -5.97
CA THR A 12 13.83 -10.82 -5.14
C THR A 12 15.15 -11.31 -5.73
N VAL A 13 16.00 -10.40 -6.20
CA VAL A 13 17.30 -10.75 -6.80
C VAL A 13 18.38 -10.87 -5.71
N LYS A 14 18.62 -9.78 -4.99
CA LYS A 14 19.52 -9.69 -3.83
C LYS A 14 19.07 -8.53 -2.94
N VAL A 15 19.42 -8.57 -1.66
CA VAL A 15 19.18 -7.42 -0.76
C VAL A 15 19.87 -6.17 -1.34
N GLY A 16 19.17 -5.04 -1.30
CA GLY A 16 19.60 -3.78 -1.89
C GLY A 16 19.33 -3.64 -3.39
N HIS A 17 18.88 -4.69 -4.09
CA HIS A 17 18.47 -4.56 -5.48
C HIS A 17 17.22 -3.71 -5.62
N THR A 18 17.29 -2.68 -6.48
CA THR A 18 16.18 -1.78 -6.77
C THR A 18 15.67 -1.99 -8.18
N VAL A 19 14.34 -2.12 -8.34
CA VAL A 19 13.66 -2.15 -9.63
C VAL A 19 12.66 -1.00 -9.71
N ARG A 20 12.46 -0.47 -10.92
CA ARG A 20 11.43 0.53 -11.24
C ARG A 20 10.31 -0.15 -12.01
N PRO A 21 9.14 -0.41 -11.37
CA PRO A 21 7.99 -1.01 -12.03
C PRO A 21 7.52 -0.15 -13.21
N THR A 22 7.19 -0.79 -14.34
CA THR A 22 6.65 -0.11 -15.53
C THR A 22 5.13 -0.24 -15.66
N ASN A 23 4.52 -1.09 -14.84
CA ASN A 23 3.10 -1.44 -14.84
C ASN A 23 2.24 -0.56 -13.92
N VAL A 24 2.82 0.46 -13.30
CA VAL A 24 2.13 1.33 -12.34
C VAL A 24 2.66 2.76 -12.46
N ASN A 25 1.74 3.72 -12.41
CA ASN A 25 2.10 5.14 -12.39
C ASN A 25 2.36 5.61 -10.96
N SER A 26 3.41 6.41 -10.78
CA SER A 26 3.71 7.08 -9.52
C SER A 26 2.65 8.13 -9.17
N ALA A 27 2.67 8.58 -7.92
CA ALA A 27 1.85 9.71 -7.48
C ALA A 27 2.29 11.04 -8.13
N GLU A 28 3.59 11.18 -8.39
CA GLU A 28 4.21 12.34 -9.03
C GLU A 28 5.02 11.86 -10.24
N GLU A 29 4.78 12.44 -11.42
CA GLU A 29 5.43 12.01 -12.68
C GLU A 29 6.97 12.13 -12.61
N ALA A 30 7.47 13.16 -11.92
CA ALA A 30 8.91 13.38 -11.75
C ALA A 30 9.59 12.31 -10.87
N ASN A 31 8.83 11.59 -10.05
CA ASN A 31 9.33 10.68 -9.02
C ASN A 31 8.76 9.26 -9.24
N PRO A 32 9.38 8.42 -10.08
CA PRO A 32 8.89 7.07 -10.35
C PRO A 32 8.94 6.19 -9.10
N ILE A 33 8.05 5.20 -9.03
CA ILE A 33 8.03 4.20 -7.94
C ILE A 33 9.30 3.36 -8.01
N GLU A 34 9.92 3.13 -6.85
CA GLU A 34 11.09 2.25 -6.72
C GLU A 34 10.82 1.16 -5.69
N LEU A 35 11.16 -0.08 -6.04
CA LEU A 35 11.07 -1.25 -5.16
C LEU A 35 12.49 -1.74 -4.82
N THR A 36 12.91 -1.55 -3.58
CA THR A 36 14.21 -2.07 -3.10
C THR A 36 14.00 -3.33 -2.26
N THR A 37 14.69 -4.41 -2.60
CA THR A 37 14.64 -5.67 -1.83
C THR A 37 15.32 -5.48 -0.47
N LEU A 38 14.58 -5.67 0.63
CA LEU A 38 15.11 -5.63 2.00
C LEU A 38 15.42 -7.02 2.55
N SER A 39 14.63 -8.03 2.17
CA SER A 39 14.86 -9.42 2.57
C SER A 39 14.35 -10.39 1.49
N LEU A 40 15.01 -11.55 1.39
CA LEU A 40 14.64 -12.63 0.48
C LEU A 40 13.63 -13.59 1.12
N ARG A 41 13.74 -13.83 2.44
CA ARG A 41 12.91 -14.76 3.21
C ARG A 41 12.74 -14.23 4.64
N PRO A 42 11.58 -13.63 5.00
CA PRO A 42 10.43 -13.34 4.13
C PRO A 42 10.81 -12.36 3.02
N ARG A 43 10.05 -12.37 1.91
CA ARG A 43 10.22 -11.38 0.84
C ARG A 43 9.72 -10.03 1.34
N VAL A 44 10.62 -9.07 1.46
CA VAL A 44 10.30 -7.72 1.94
C VAL A 44 10.87 -6.72 0.97
N PHE A 45 10.05 -5.75 0.59
CA PHE A 45 10.44 -4.65 -0.29
C PHE A 45 10.20 -3.31 0.43
N ASN A 46 11.15 -2.39 0.28
CA ASN A 46 10.94 -0.99 0.55
C ASN A 46 10.38 -0.33 -0.70
N ILE A 47 9.32 0.46 -0.56
CA ILE A 47 8.67 1.14 -1.69
C ILE A 47 8.89 2.64 -1.52
N LYS A 48 9.50 3.28 -2.52
CA LYS A 48 9.66 4.74 -2.58
C LYS A 48 8.71 5.35 -3.59
N ASN A 49 8.37 6.63 -3.36
CA ASN A 49 7.55 7.46 -4.25
C ASN A 49 6.16 6.86 -4.57
N PHE A 50 5.62 6.08 -3.63
CA PHE A 50 4.31 5.45 -3.80
C PHE A 50 3.15 6.42 -3.60
N MET A 51 3.31 7.40 -2.70
CA MET A 51 2.34 8.48 -2.44
C MET A 51 3.06 9.83 -2.49
N SER A 52 2.36 10.86 -2.97
CA SER A 52 2.84 12.24 -2.86
C SER A 52 2.64 12.76 -1.43
N LEU A 53 3.35 13.83 -1.08
CA LEU A 53 3.16 14.48 0.21
C LEU A 53 1.74 15.07 0.35
N GLU A 54 1.21 15.62 -0.73
CA GLU A 54 -0.13 16.21 -0.82
C GLU A 54 -1.20 15.13 -0.69
N GLU A 55 -1.05 14.00 -1.39
CA GLU A 55 -1.93 12.83 -1.23
C GLU A 55 -1.92 12.36 0.23
N THR A 56 -0.74 12.29 0.86
CA THR A 56 -0.62 11.86 2.26
C THR A 56 -1.33 12.82 3.20
N LYS A 57 -1.10 14.13 3.06
CA LYS A 57 -1.74 15.17 3.89
C LYS A 57 -3.26 15.18 3.72
N ALA A 58 -3.74 15.11 2.48
CA ALA A 58 -5.17 15.09 2.18
C ALA A 58 -5.85 13.85 2.77
N LEU A 59 -5.20 12.68 2.70
CA LEU A 59 -5.75 11.45 3.28
C LEU A 59 -5.86 11.56 4.81
N ILE A 60 -4.83 12.11 5.46
CA ILE A 60 -4.83 12.33 6.91
C ILE A 60 -5.95 13.29 7.30
N GLU A 61 -6.06 14.43 6.64
CA GLU A 61 -7.04 15.46 7.01
C GLU A 61 -8.48 14.95 6.83
N GLN A 62 -8.75 14.29 5.70
CA GLN A 62 -10.06 13.69 5.43
C GLN A 62 -10.46 12.60 6.44
N ASN A 63 -9.49 11.89 7.02
CA ASN A 63 -9.74 10.77 7.91
C ASN A 63 -9.67 11.13 9.40
N ARG A 64 -9.01 12.24 9.75
CA ARG A 64 -8.77 12.66 11.14
C ARG A 64 -10.04 12.68 12.00
N PRO A 65 -11.19 13.23 11.56
CA PRO A 65 -12.42 13.25 12.37
C PRO A 65 -13.02 11.86 12.60
N ARG A 66 -12.67 10.88 11.76
CA ARG A 66 -13.21 9.50 11.80
C ARG A 66 -12.33 8.54 12.61
N MET A 67 -11.20 9.01 13.15
CA MET A 67 -10.27 8.19 13.91
C MET A 67 -10.84 7.80 15.26
N LYS A 68 -10.89 6.49 15.53
CA LYS A 68 -11.34 5.92 16.81
C LYS A 68 -10.28 5.01 17.39
N ARG A 69 -10.29 4.82 18.70
CA ARG A 69 -9.38 3.88 19.38
C ARG A 69 -9.57 2.48 18.80
N SER A 70 -8.47 1.82 18.49
CA SER A 70 -8.47 0.42 18.05
C SER A 70 -9.11 -0.49 19.08
N THR A 71 -10.02 -1.35 18.61
CA THR A 71 -10.66 -2.42 19.40
C THR A 71 -10.37 -3.81 18.82
N VAL A 72 -10.42 -4.87 19.61
CA VAL A 72 -10.16 -6.25 19.15
C VAL A 72 -11.32 -7.18 19.51
N GLY A 73 -11.36 -8.34 18.85
CA GLY A 73 -12.35 -9.38 19.12
C GLY A 73 -13.77 -9.00 18.68
N ALA A 74 -14.68 -9.97 18.78
CA ALA A 74 -16.08 -9.80 18.41
C ALA A 74 -16.82 -8.76 19.28
N THR A 75 -16.35 -8.54 20.51
CA THR A 75 -16.93 -7.62 21.49
C THR A 75 -16.29 -6.23 21.47
N ALA A 76 -15.38 -5.94 20.53
CA ALA A 76 -14.71 -4.66 20.37
C ALA A 76 -14.06 -4.14 21.67
N THR A 77 -13.25 -4.96 22.32
CA THR A 77 -12.53 -4.60 23.55
C THR A 77 -11.25 -3.84 23.26
N PHE A 78 -10.80 -3.00 24.20
CA PHE A 78 -9.48 -2.39 24.10
C PHE A 78 -8.39 -3.40 24.42
N ASP A 79 -7.29 -3.29 23.70
CA ASP A 79 -6.16 -4.19 23.82
C ASP A 79 -4.86 -3.43 24.13
N ARG A 80 -3.91 -4.12 24.75
CA ARG A 80 -2.58 -3.58 25.10
C ARG A 80 -1.57 -3.68 23.95
N THR A 81 -1.80 -4.53 22.96
CA THR A 81 -0.92 -4.69 21.79
C THR A 81 -1.35 -3.78 20.63
N ARG A 82 -2.66 -3.54 20.43
CA ARG A 82 -3.20 -2.63 19.40
C ARG A 82 -3.68 -1.32 20.01
N THR A 83 -2.75 -0.39 20.28
CA THR A 83 -3.01 0.86 21.01
C THR A 83 -3.25 2.09 20.12
N SER A 84 -3.11 1.96 18.80
CA SER A 84 -3.30 3.06 17.85
C SER A 84 -4.77 3.48 17.72
N SER A 85 -4.99 4.69 17.22
CA SER A 85 -6.29 5.07 16.64
C SER A 85 -6.31 4.69 15.16
N ASN A 86 -7.46 4.26 14.65
CA ASN A 86 -7.64 3.87 13.25
C ASN A 86 -9.01 4.30 12.70
N THR A 87 -9.15 4.21 11.39
CA THR A 87 -10.42 4.33 10.68
C THR A 87 -10.34 3.58 9.35
N TRP A 88 -11.47 3.38 8.68
CA TRP A 88 -11.55 2.73 7.37
C TRP A 88 -11.99 3.73 6.32
N ASP A 89 -11.17 3.92 5.28
CA ASP A 89 -11.53 4.74 4.13
C ASP A 89 -11.83 3.87 2.90
N ILE A 90 -13.10 3.52 2.76
CA ILE A 90 -13.55 2.65 1.67
C ILE A 90 -14.02 3.44 0.44
N HIS A 91 -14.50 4.67 0.61
CA HIS A 91 -15.21 5.39 -0.44
C HIS A 91 -14.45 6.56 -1.07
N SER A 92 -13.46 7.15 -0.38
CA SER A 92 -12.82 8.37 -0.88
C SER A 92 -12.11 8.13 -2.21
N THR A 93 -12.16 9.11 -3.10
CA THR A 93 -11.46 9.07 -4.40
C THR A 93 -9.97 8.86 -4.20
N LEU A 94 -9.40 9.45 -3.13
CA LEU A 94 -8.00 9.29 -2.78
C LEU A 94 -7.67 7.85 -2.34
N ALA A 95 -8.50 7.24 -1.49
CA ALA A 95 -8.32 5.84 -1.10
C ALA A 95 -8.49 4.89 -2.29
N ARG A 96 -9.39 5.19 -3.24
CA ARG A 96 -9.54 4.40 -4.48
C ARG A 96 -8.30 4.51 -5.37
N ARG A 97 -7.74 5.70 -5.56
CA ARG A 97 -6.48 5.91 -6.30
C ARG A 97 -5.33 5.12 -5.69
N PHE A 98 -5.18 5.19 -4.37
CA PHE A 98 -4.18 4.41 -3.62
C PHE A 98 -4.36 2.90 -3.84
N LYS A 99 -5.59 2.38 -3.71
CA LYS A 99 -5.88 0.95 -3.92
C LYS A 99 -5.55 0.54 -5.35
N LYS A 100 -6.02 1.28 -6.35
CA LYS A 100 -5.72 1.02 -7.76
C LYS A 100 -4.22 0.93 -8.01
N ARG A 101 -3.44 1.90 -7.52
CA ARG A 101 -1.96 1.91 -7.62
C ARG A 101 -1.34 0.69 -6.94
N ALA A 102 -1.89 0.23 -5.82
CA ALA A 102 -1.40 -0.96 -5.11
C ALA A 102 -1.67 -2.25 -5.90
N PHE A 103 -2.87 -2.40 -6.48
CA PHE A 103 -3.21 -3.53 -7.34
C PHE A 103 -2.37 -3.57 -8.62
N GLU A 104 -2.21 -2.41 -9.28
CA GLU A 104 -1.32 -2.25 -10.42
C GLU A 104 0.11 -2.69 -10.08
N LEU A 105 0.67 -2.17 -8.98
CA LEU A 105 2.01 -2.54 -8.50
C LEU A 105 2.14 -4.03 -8.21
N LEU A 106 1.11 -4.66 -7.62
CA LEU A 106 1.09 -6.09 -7.31
C LEU A 106 0.78 -6.98 -8.53
N GLY A 107 0.53 -6.39 -9.71
CA GLY A 107 0.13 -7.15 -10.90
C GLY A 107 -1.14 -7.98 -10.67
N MET A 108 -2.03 -7.49 -9.79
CA MET A 108 -3.28 -8.15 -9.45
C MET A 108 -4.43 -7.44 -10.16
N ASP A 109 -5.34 -8.23 -10.72
CA ASP A 109 -6.58 -7.68 -11.27
C ASP A 109 -7.44 -7.13 -10.13
N HIS A 110 -8.10 -6.01 -10.39
CA HIS A 110 -9.06 -5.43 -9.48
C HIS A 110 -10.29 -5.01 -10.27
N HIS A 111 -11.42 -5.64 -9.96
CA HIS A 111 -12.71 -5.14 -10.38
C HIS A 111 -13.02 -3.92 -9.51
N ALA A 112 -12.64 -2.74 -10.01
CA ALA A 112 -12.90 -1.44 -9.38
C ALA A 112 -14.37 -1.05 -9.50
#